data_AF-A0A0H5P9X3-F1
#
_entry.id   AF-A0A0H5P9X3-F1
#
_cell.length_a   1.000
_cell.length_b   1.000
_cell.length_c   1.000
_cell.angle_alpha   90.00
_cell.angle_beta   90.00
_cell.angle_gamma   90.00
#
_symmetry.space_group_name_H-M   'P 1'
#
loop_
_entity.id
_entity.type
_entity.pdbx_description
1 polymer ?
#
loop_
_entity_poly.entity_id
_entity_poly.type
_entity_poly.pdbx_seq_one_letter_code
_entity_poly.pdbx_strand_id
1 'polypeptide(L)'
;MSVNYYARTAETPADDEGLHIGQYVGGTEFLFRGHRDLGLTTVQAWRDYLTRDDVTIVAESGYEVDFRDFWPDAVARPAHVDFIMTPRWPSSELPSDRRWRDVGGHPFFGAEFC
;
A
#
# COMPACT_ATOMS: atom_id res chain seq x y z
N MET A 1 -5.12 -14.01 -5.02
CA MET A 1 -4.31 -13.25 -5.98
C MET A 1 -3.92 -11.95 -5.32
N SER A 2 -2.66 -11.54 -5.42
CA SER A 2 -2.18 -10.26 -4.90
C SER A 2 -1.96 -9.28 -6.06
N VAL A 3 -2.05 -7.99 -5.78
CA VAL A 3 -1.76 -6.90 -6.72
C VAL A 3 -0.87 -5.89 -6.02
N ASN A 4 0.30 -5.59 -6.58
CA ASN A 4 1.19 -4.53 -6.12
C ASN A 4 0.82 -3.19 -6.76
N TYR A 5 0.95 -2.11 -5.98
CA TYR A 5 0.69 -0.74 -6.43
C TYR A 5 1.92 0.13 -6.22
N TYR A 6 2.20 1.01 -7.17
CA TYR A 6 3.37 1.86 -7.21
C TYR A 6 2.98 3.30 -7.51
N ALA A 7 3.78 4.25 -7.03
CA ALA A 7 3.68 5.67 -7.32
C ALA A 7 4.81 6.06 -8.27
N ARG A 8 4.43 6.64 -9.42
CA ARG A 8 5.37 7.17 -10.41
C ARG A 8 5.29 8.68 -10.46
N THR A 9 6.41 9.31 -10.79
CA THR A 9 6.52 10.74 -11.05
C THR A 9 7.25 10.95 -12.38
N ALA A 10 7.35 12.20 -12.83
CA ALA A 10 8.16 12.53 -14.01
C ALA A 10 9.65 12.16 -13.87
N GLU A 11 10.13 11.98 -12.64
CA GLU A 11 11.51 11.59 -12.34
C GLU A 11 11.70 10.07 -12.30
N THR A 12 10.61 9.29 -12.30
CA THR A 12 10.68 7.82 -12.32
C THR A 12 11.22 7.34 -13.68
N PRO A 13 12.33 6.57 -13.72
CA PRO A 13 12.86 6.03 -14.96
C PRO A 13 11.83 5.17 -15.71
N ALA A 14 11.91 5.14 -17.04
CA ALA A 14 10.93 4.43 -17.87
C ALA A 14 10.87 2.91 -17.61
N ASP A 15 12.01 2.32 -17.23
CA ASP A 15 12.15 0.89 -16.91
C ASP A 15 11.96 0.59 -15.41
N ASP A 16 11.54 1.58 -14.61
CA ASP A 16 11.31 1.44 -13.18
C ASP A 16 9.81 1.35 -12.87
N GLU A 17 9.46 0.48 -11.93
CA GLU A 17 8.09 0.32 -11.45
C GLU A 17 7.63 1.57 -10.67
N GLY A 18 8.59 2.28 -10.07
CA GLY A 18 8.38 3.46 -9.24
C GLY A 18 8.37 3.12 -7.75
N LEU A 19 7.91 4.06 -6.94
CA LEU A 19 7.90 3.90 -5.50
C LEU A 19 6.77 2.96 -5.07
N HIS A 20 7.11 1.78 -4.58
CA HIS A 20 6.12 0.78 -4.17
C HIS A 20 5.27 1.28 -2.98
N ILE A 21 3.96 1.38 -3.19
CA ILE A 21 2.98 1.88 -2.22
C ILE A 21 2.58 0.76 -1.25
N GLY A 22 2.43 -0.44 -1.77
CA GLY A 22 1.96 -1.59 -1.00
C GLY A 22 1.32 -2.66 -1.87
N GLN A 23 0.69 -3.62 -1.21
CA GLN A 23 0.09 -4.77 -1.85
C GLN A 23 -1.33 -5.01 -1.34
N TYR A 24 -2.24 -5.22 -2.28
CA TYR A 24 -3.53 -5.82 -2.01
C TYR A 24 -3.42 -7.34 -2.13
N VAL A 25 -3.92 -8.09 -1.15
CA VAL A 25 -4.03 -9.55 -1.23
C VAL A 25 -5.50 -9.91 -1.12
N GLY A 26 -6.07 -10.55 -2.15
CA GLY A 26 -7.50 -10.85 -2.21
C GLY A 26 -8.03 -11.51 -0.93
N GLY A 27 -9.04 -10.88 -0.31
CA GLY A 27 -9.62 -11.32 0.96
C GLY A 27 -8.85 -10.87 2.21
N THR A 28 -7.90 -9.93 2.10
CA THR A 28 -7.11 -9.36 3.21
C THR A 28 -7.07 -7.82 3.13
N GLU A 29 -6.70 -7.16 4.22
CA GLU A 29 -6.43 -5.71 4.27
C GLU A 29 -5.30 -5.33 3.30
N PHE A 30 -5.36 -4.13 2.72
CA PHE A 30 -4.22 -3.56 2.00
C PHE A 30 -3.05 -3.33 2.96
N LEU A 31 -1.86 -3.82 2.57
CA LEU A 31 -0.63 -3.71 3.34
C LEU A 31 0.26 -2.63 2.72
N PHE A 32 0.39 -1.50 3.41
CA PHE A 32 1.23 -0.40 2.95
C PHE A 32 2.71 -0.76 3.08
N ARG A 33 3.54 -0.34 2.12
CA ARG A 33 4.99 -0.31 2.29
C ARG A 33 5.36 0.89 3.15
N GLY A 34 6.24 0.70 4.12
CA GLY A 34 6.77 1.80 4.92
C GLY A 34 8.16 2.21 4.45
N HIS A 35 8.30 3.42 3.93
CA HIS A 35 9.60 3.99 3.55
C HIS A 35 10.07 4.98 4.60
N ARG A 36 10.91 4.52 5.53
CA ARG A 36 11.41 5.36 6.65
C ARG A 36 12.24 6.54 6.16
N ASP A 37 13.08 6.32 5.15
CA ASP A 37 13.96 7.34 4.59
C ASP A 37 13.18 8.48 3.89
N LEU A 38 11.94 8.20 3.48
CA LEU A 38 11.02 9.16 2.85
C LEU A 38 9.94 9.67 3.81
N GLY A 39 9.92 9.22 5.07
CA GLY A 39 8.86 9.55 6.04
C GLY A 39 7.48 8.92 5.74
N LEU A 40 7.36 8.06 4.73
CA LEU A 40 6.11 7.41 4.31
C LEU A 40 5.83 6.17 5.17
N THR A 41 5.53 6.42 6.44
CA THR A 41 5.36 5.38 7.49
C THR A 41 3.98 5.38 8.14
N THR A 42 3.09 6.26 7.67
CA THR A 42 1.71 6.41 8.13
C THR A 42 0.78 6.58 6.94
N VAL A 43 -0.50 6.24 7.09
CA VAL A 43 -1.48 6.43 6.02
C VAL A 43 -1.68 7.89 5.68
N GLN A 44 -1.60 8.80 6.65
CA GLN A 44 -1.68 10.24 6.38
C GLN A 44 -0.51 10.70 5.49
N ALA A 45 0.73 10.27 5.78
CA ALA A 45 1.89 10.61 4.95
C ALA A 45 1.75 10.05 3.52
N TRP A 46 1.23 8.83 3.38
CA TRP A 46 0.91 8.27 2.07
C TRP A 46 -0.19 9.05 1.34
N ARG A 47 -1.25 9.45 2.05
CA ARG A 47 -2.33 10.25 1.47
C ARG A 47 -1.78 11.53 0.88
N ASP A 48 -1.05 12.30 1.68
CA ASP A 48 -0.52 13.60 1.30
C ASP A 48 0.43 13.47 0.10
N TYR A 49 1.25 12.41 0.08
CA TYR A 49 2.12 12.10 -1.05
C TYR A 49 1.35 11.73 -2.33
N LEU A 50 0.38 10.82 -2.24
CA LEU A 50 -0.35 10.31 -3.40
C LEU A 50 -1.36 11.31 -3.98
N THR A 51 -1.72 12.35 -3.23
CA THR A 51 -2.58 13.44 -3.72
C THR A 51 -1.83 14.55 -4.46
N ARG A 52 -0.51 14.47 -4.60
CA ARG A 52 0.26 15.45 -5.36
C ARG A 52 -0.04 15.32 -6.85
N ASP A 53 -0.11 16.46 -7.55
CA ASP A 53 -0.44 16.51 -8.97
C ASP A 53 0.61 15.82 -9.88
N ASP A 54 1.82 15.60 -9.37
CA ASP A 54 2.92 14.96 -10.08
C ASP A 54 3.05 13.46 -9.81
N VAL A 55 2.09 12.86 -9.09
CA VAL A 55 2.11 11.44 -8.73
C VAL A 55 1.00 10.68 -9.47
N THR A 56 1.41 9.64 -10.20
CA THR A 56 0.50 8.67 -10.83
C THR A 56 0.56 7.35 -10.08
N ILE A 57 -0.60 6.79 -9.73
CA ILE A 57 -0.69 5.47 -9.12
C ILE A 57 -0.82 4.43 -10.24
N VAL A 58 0.01 3.39 -10.20
CA VAL A 58 -0.02 2.30 -11.17
C VAL A 58 -0.09 0.95 -10.46
N ALA A 59 -0.87 0.03 -11.00
CA ALA A 59 -0.80 -1.38 -10.62
C ALA A 59 0.40 -2.06 -11.29
N GLU A 60 0.84 -3.20 -10.76
CA GLU A 60 1.94 -3.99 -11.33
C GLU A 60 1.73 -4.41 -12.80
N SER A 61 0.47 -4.46 -13.25
CA SER A 61 0.12 -4.69 -14.65
C SER A 61 0.40 -3.49 -15.57
N GLY A 62 0.82 -2.36 -15.02
CA GLY A 62 1.00 -1.09 -15.73
C GLY A 62 -0.27 -0.26 -15.89
N TYR A 63 -1.40 -0.69 -15.32
CA TYR A 63 -2.65 0.06 -15.37
C TYR A 63 -2.62 1.24 -14.39
N GLU A 64 -2.93 2.44 -14.88
CA GLU A 64 -3.07 3.64 -14.04
C GLU A 64 -4.39 3.60 -13.27
N VAL A 65 -4.32 3.95 -11.98
CA VAL A 65 -5.48 3.97 -11.08
C VAL A 65 -5.66 5.37 -10.52
N ASP A 66 -6.88 5.90 -10.59
CA ASP A 66 -7.17 7.19 -9.98
C ASP A 66 -7.10 7.09 -8.44
N PHE A 67 -6.56 8.14 -7.82
CA PHE A 67 -6.46 8.20 -6.35
C PHE A 67 -7.82 8.00 -5.67
N ARG A 68 -8.91 8.54 -6.23
CA ARG A 68 -10.27 8.46 -5.64
C ARG A 68 -10.84 7.05 -5.67
N ASP A 69 -10.40 6.22 -6.61
CA ASP A 69 -10.81 4.83 -6.70
C ASP A 69 -9.89 3.94 -5.84
N PHE A 70 -8.58 4.21 -5.85
CA PHE A 70 -7.58 3.47 -5.07
C PHE A 70 -7.73 3.67 -3.56
N TRP A 71 -7.84 4.92 -3.11
CA TRP A 71 -7.67 5.28 -1.71
C TRP A 71 -8.73 4.70 -0.77
N PRO A 72 -10.04 4.75 -1.09
CA PRO A 72 -11.07 4.16 -0.24
C PRO A 72 -10.83 2.68 0.03
N ASP A 73 -10.42 1.92 -0.99
CA ASP A 73 -10.13 0.49 -0.89
C ASP A 73 -8.88 0.22 -0.04
N ALA A 74 -7.81 1.00 -0.23
CA ALA A 74 -6.56 0.86 0.52
C ALA A 74 -6.75 1.07 2.04
N VAL A 75 -7.65 1.97 2.43
CA VAL A 75 -7.89 2.32 3.85
C VAL A 75 -9.13 1.66 4.46
N ALA A 76 -9.92 0.89 3.70
CA ALA A 76 -11.15 0.27 4.21
C ALA A 76 -10.89 -0.72 5.35
N ARG A 77 -11.62 -0.59 6.48
CA ARG A 77 -11.50 -1.47 7.66
C ARG A 77 -12.88 -1.80 8.26
N PRO A 78 -13.31 -3.08 8.31
CA PRO A 78 -12.74 -4.21 7.57
C PRO A 78 -12.84 -3.93 6.07
N ALA A 79 -11.96 -4.49 5.26
CA ALA A 79 -12.08 -4.36 3.81
C ALA A 79 -13.31 -5.17 3.34
N HIS A 80 -14.51 -4.60 3.44
CA HIS A 80 -15.71 -5.17 2.82
C HIS A 80 -16.69 -4.14 2.29
N VAL A 81 -16.67 -4.04 0.96
CA VAL A 81 -17.84 -4.44 0.17
C VAL A 81 -17.99 -5.98 0.27
N ASP A 82 -19.15 -6.46 0.71
CA ASP A 82 -19.71 -7.83 0.75
C ASP A 82 -18.82 -9.05 0.41
N PHE A 83 -17.80 -9.30 1.22
CA PHE A 83 -17.28 -10.65 1.42
C PHE A 83 -17.20 -10.87 2.95
N ILE A 84 -16.81 -12.05 3.42
CA ILE A 84 -16.76 -12.35 4.86
C ILE A 84 -15.28 -12.42 5.26
N MET A 85 -14.76 -11.38 5.92
CA MET A 85 -13.37 -11.28 6.38
C MET A 85 -13.25 -12.07 7.68
N THR A 86 -12.92 -13.36 7.58
CA THR A 86 -12.30 -14.07 8.70
C THR A 86 -10.84 -13.65 8.82
N PRO A 87 -10.37 -13.20 9.99
CA PRO A 87 -8.96 -12.90 10.21
C PRO A 87 -8.20 -14.23 10.27
N ARG A 88 -7.46 -14.56 9.22
CA ARG A 88 -6.49 -15.66 9.24
C ARG A 88 -5.20 -15.25 8.54
N TRP A 89 -4.47 -14.35 9.18
CA TRP A 89 -3.03 -14.40 9.04
C TRP A 89 -2.47 -14.80 10.42
N PRO A 90 -1.85 -15.99 10.55
CA PRO A 90 -1.10 -16.29 11.75
C PRO A 90 -0.03 -15.20 11.87
N SER A 91 0.11 -14.67 13.08
CA SER A 91 1.22 -13.82 13.49
C SER A 91 2.54 -14.55 13.21
N SER A 92 3.02 -14.50 11.97
CA SER A 92 4.28 -15.08 11.58
C SER A 92 5.37 -14.26 12.25
N GLU A 93 6.22 -14.95 13.00
CA GLU A 93 7.39 -14.53 13.76
C GLU A 93 8.48 -13.85 12.89
N LEU A 94 8.11 -12.86 12.09
CA LEU A 94 9.07 -11.92 11.53
C LEU A 94 9.43 -10.91 12.63
N PRO A 95 10.68 -10.45 12.69
CA PRO A 95 11.10 -9.48 13.70
C PRO A 95 10.18 -8.24 13.63
N SER A 96 9.74 -7.80 14.81
CA SER A 96 8.69 -6.78 15.00
C SER A 96 9.03 -5.41 14.40
N ASP A 97 10.27 -5.21 13.96
CA ASP A 97 10.75 -3.98 13.33
C ASP A 97 10.29 -3.83 11.87
N ARG A 98 9.89 -4.93 11.21
CA ARG A 98 9.45 -4.93 9.81
C ARG A 98 7.94 -4.79 9.64
N ARG A 99 7.13 -5.04 10.68
CA ARG A 99 5.66 -4.94 10.62
C ARG A 99 5.15 -4.08 11.76
N TRP A 100 4.36 -3.06 11.45
CA TRP A 100 3.70 -2.24 12.46
C TRP A 100 2.31 -1.83 11.98
N ARG A 101 1.55 -1.20 12.87
CA ARG A 101 0.34 -0.47 12.51
C ARG A 101 0.54 1.01 12.80
N ASP A 102 0.00 1.88 11.96
CA ASP A 102 -0.02 3.31 12.26
C ASP A 102 -1.04 3.66 13.36
N VAL A 103 -1.14 4.94 13.72
CA VAL A 103 -2.09 5.41 14.75
C VAL A 103 -3.55 5.13 14.41
N GLY A 104 -3.88 4.95 13.13
CA GLY A 104 -5.20 4.57 12.64
C GLY A 104 -5.41 3.04 12.53
N GLY A 105 -4.42 2.25 12.93
CA GLY A 105 -4.48 0.79 12.88
C GLY A 105 -4.18 0.20 11.50
N HIS A 106 -3.69 0.97 10.52
CA HIS A 106 -3.37 0.44 9.19
C HIS A 106 -2.06 -0.34 9.19
N PRO A 107 -1.99 -1.52 8.57
CA PRO A 107 -0.80 -2.33 8.60
C PRO A 107 0.25 -1.82 7.62
N PHE A 108 1.51 -1.86 8.06
CA PHE A 108 2.69 -1.47 7.30
C PHE A 108 3.71 -2.59 7.28
N PHE A 109 4.44 -2.68 6.16
CA PHE A 109 5.59 -3.54 5.98
C PHE A 109 6.82 -2.73 5.57
N GLY A 110 7.90 -2.83 6.35
CA GLY A 110 9.14 -2.08 6.14
C GLY A 110 10.18 -2.79 5.29
N ALA A 111 9.85 -3.95 4.72
CA ALA A 111 10.70 -4.65 3.76
C ALA A 111 10.04 -4.68 2.38
N GLU A 112 10.83 -5.00 1.35
CA GLU A 112 10.29 -5.24 0.02
C GLU A 112 9.38 -6.46 0.02
N PHE A 113 8.31 -6.41 -0.77
CA PHE A 113 7.43 -7.54 -0.97
C PHE A 113 8.08 -8.45 -2.02
N CYS A 114 8.24 -9.73 -1.69
CA CYS A 114 8.79 -10.75 -2.60
C CYS A 114 7.66 -11.51 -3.31
#